data_AF-A0A9Q9BQL4-F1
#
_entry.id   AF-A0A9Q9BQL4-F1
#
_cell.length_a   1.000
_cell.length_b   1.000
_cell.length_c   1.000
_cell.angle_alpha   90.00
_cell.angle_beta   90.00
_cell.angle_gamma   90.00
#
_symmetry.space_group_name_H-M   'P 1'
#
loop_
_entity.id
_entity.type
_entity.pdbx_description
1 polymer ?
#
loop_
_entity_poly.entity_id
_entity_poly.type
_entity_poly.pdbx_seq_one_letter_code
_entity_poly.pdbx_strand_id
1 'polypeptide(L)'
;MTNRQLELRNKWIMTGILVLIGVAIYTMIKMSTAAYEESMEDRRITVNATYKQARNLQLKAGPVISDGVTWTRADAGDIDRFMQPDKLYFHPEQRYQFLNLKMSQHIRASALDELLEGQGILDGMGHAFHQASKKEDVNEIYLISHAMLETGKGRSELARGIKLNKKGERDESGRRYYNFFGIGAYDQNPVMDGARLAQQRGWDTPEKAVRGGAEFIHSEYLSRDNQHTLYSMRFNPVNPGHHQYATDVMWAYHNARQMAAYYKKMDLEGRFFTRYYYKK
;
A
#
# COMPACT_ATOMS: atom_id res chain seq x y z
N MET A 1 -42.63 39.33 27.92
CA MET A 1 -41.19 38.97 27.88
C MET A 1 -40.38 40.24 27.71
N THR A 2 -39.28 40.39 28.45
CA THR A 2 -38.34 41.50 28.24
C THR A 2 -37.47 41.26 27.01
N ASN A 3 -36.88 42.32 26.42
CA ASN A 3 -35.96 42.19 25.26
C ASN A 3 -34.82 41.20 25.55
N ARG A 4 -34.29 41.20 26.78
CA ARG A 4 -33.26 40.25 27.23
C ARG A 4 -33.74 38.79 27.22
N GLN A 5 -34.99 38.53 27.60
CA GLN A 5 -35.58 37.19 27.53
C GLN A 5 -35.77 36.72 26.08
N LEU A 6 -36.14 37.64 25.17
CA LEU A 6 -36.27 37.34 23.73
C LEU A 6 -34.91 37.02 23.09
N GLU A 7 -33.87 37.80 23.39
CA GLU A 7 -32.51 37.54 22.92
C GLU A 7 -31.99 36.19 23.40
N LEU A 8 -32.19 35.86 24.69
CA LEU A 8 -31.78 34.58 25.25
C LEU A 8 -32.51 33.42 24.57
N ARG A 9 -33.83 33.52 24.39
CA ARG A 9 -34.62 32.51 23.67
C ARG A 9 -34.13 32.32 22.23
N ASN A 10 -33.90 33.42 21.52
CA ASN A 10 -33.42 33.36 20.13
C ASN A 10 -32.01 32.76 20.04
N LYS A 11 -31.11 33.06 21.00
CA LYS A 11 -29.80 32.42 21.10
C LYS A 11 -29.93 30.91 21.31
N TRP A 12 -30.77 30.46 22.24
CA TRP A 12 -31.00 29.03 22.46
C TRP A 12 -31.59 28.32 21.23
N ILE A 13 -32.53 28.96 20.53
CA ILE A 13 -33.09 28.44 19.27
C ILE A 13 -31.99 28.33 18.21
N MET A 14 -31.19 29.37 18.01
CA MET A 14 -30.08 29.36 17.05
C MET A 14 -29.02 28.31 17.38
N THR A 15 -28.66 28.16 18.66
CA THR A 15 -27.74 27.11 19.10
C THR A 15 -28.33 25.73 18.83
N GLY A 16 -29.61 25.51 19.12
CA GLY A 16 -30.31 24.26 18.81
C GLY A 16 -30.29 23.93 17.31
N ILE A 17 -30.55 24.92 16.45
CA ILE A 17 -30.49 24.77 14.99
C ILE A 17 -29.06 24.41 14.53
N LEU A 18 -28.04 25.10 15.03
CA LEU A 18 -26.64 24.82 14.66
C LEU A 18 -26.21 23.41 15.08
N VAL A 19 -26.64 22.95 16.25
CA VAL A 19 -26.38 21.57 16.71
C VAL A 19 -27.07 20.57 15.78
N LEU A 20 -28.34 20.78 15.42
CA LEU A 20 -29.07 19.91 14.50
C LEU A 20 -28.42 19.85 13.11
N ILE A 21 -27.98 20.99 12.57
CA ILE A 21 -27.24 21.05 11.30
C ILE A 21 -25.93 20.27 11.43
N GLY A 22 -25.17 20.46 12.51
CA GLY A 22 -23.92 19.74 12.75
C GLY A 22 -24.13 18.23 12.83
N VAL A 23 -25.17 17.78 13.53
CA VAL A 23 -25.55 16.36 13.59
C VAL A 23 -25.94 15.83 12.21
N ALA A 24 -26.74 16.56 11.44
CA ALA A 24 -27.14 16.17 10.09
C ALA A 24 -25.94 16.07 9.13
N ILE A 25 -25.01 17.01 9.18
CA ILE A 25 -23.78 16.97 8.37
C ILE A 25 -22.94 15.75 8.78
N TYR A 26 -22.76 15.51 10.07
CA TYR A 26 -22.01 14.36 10.58
C TYR A 26 -22.63 13.03 10.12
N THR A 27 -23.96 12.88 10.21
CA THR A 27 -24.64 11.66 9.77
C THR A 27 -24.55 11.47 8.26
N MET A 28 -24.71 12.54 7.46
CA MET A 28 -24.52 12.48 6.00
C MET A 28 -23.10 12.03 5.62
N ILE A 29 -22.07 12.58 6.27
CA ILE A 29 -20.68 12.17 6.04
C ILE A 29 -20.51 10.69 6.38
N LYS A 30 -21.00 10.24 7.55
CA LYS A 30 -20.92 8.84 7.97
C LYS A 30 -21.63 7.88 7.00
N MET A 31 -22.83 8.23 6.52
CA MET A 31 -23.55 7.44 5.55
C MET A 31 -22.82 7.37 4.20
N SER A 32 -22.27 8.50 3.74
CA SER A 32 -21.47 8.56 2.50
C SER A 32 -20.22 7.67 2.59
N THR A 33 -19.47 7.75 3.70
CA THR A 33 -18.30 6.89 3.93
C THR A 33 -18.67 5.42 3.98
N ALA A 34 -19.74 5.05 4.69
CA ALA A 34 -20.20 3.67 4.77
C ALA A 34 -20.60 3.11 3.39
N ALA A 35 -21.35 3.89 2.61
CA ALA A 35 -21.73 3.51 1.25
C ALA A 35 -20.51 3.36 0.32
N TYR A 36 -19.51 4.23 0.48
CA TYR A 36 -18.25 4.11 -0.26
C TYR A 36 -17.48 2.84 0.12
N GLU A 37 -17.30 2.58 1.42
CA GLU A 37 -16.62 1.36 1.90
C GLU A 37 -17.32 0.08 1.41
N GLU A 38 -18.66 0.02 1.52
CA GLU A 38 -19.47 -1.11 1.04
C GLU A 38 -19.26 -1.34 -0.47
N SER A 39 -19.22 -0.27 -1.26
CA SER A 39 -18.93 -0.35 -2.71
C SER A 39 -17.52 -0.89 -3.02
N MET A 40 -16.60 -0.83 -2.06
CA MET A 40 -15.20 -1.27 -2.20
C MET A 40 -14.94 -2.67 -1.61
N GLU A 41 -15.89 -3.30 -0.90
CA GLU A 41 -15.68 -4.63 -0.30
C GLU A 41 -15.43 -5.73 -1.34
N ASP A 42 -16.20 -5.73 -2.45
CA ASP A 42 -15.93 -6.58 -3.62
C ASP A 42 -16.11 -5.80 -4.94
N ARG A 43 -15.23 -4.81 -5.16
CA ARG A 43 -15.26 -3.99 -6.37
C ARG A 43 -15.02 -4.85 -7.61
N ARG A 44 -15.83 -4.65 -8.65
CA ARG A 44 -15.73 -5.38 -9.91
C ARG A 44 -15.20 -4.47 -11.02
N ILE A 45 -14.17 -4.93 -11.74
CA ILE A 45 -13.60 -4.25 -12.91
C ILE A 45 -13.72 -5.17 -14.12
N THR A 46 -14.47 -4.73 -15.13
CA THR A 46 -14.51 -5.39 -16.42
C THR A 46 -13.31 -4.96 -17.25
N VAL A 47 -12.64 -5.95 -17.84
CA VAL A 47 -11.44 -5.79 -18.64
C VAL A 47 -11.81 -5.95 -20.12
N ASN A 48 -11.43 -4.97 -20.94
CA ASN A 48 -11.79 -4.95 -22.36
C ASN A 48 -11.15 -6.10 -23.17
N ALA A 49 -9.95 -6.53 -22.78
CA ALA A 49 -9.27 -7.66 -23.41
C ALA A 49 -9.86 -9.00 -22.98
N THR A 50 -9.86 -9.98 -23.88
CA THR A 50 -10.09 -11.39 -23.49
C THR A 50 -8.89 -11.93 -22.71
N TYR A 51 -9.11 -12.98 -21.92
CA TYR A 51 -8.02 -13.62 -21.17
C TYR A 51 -6.88 -14.09 -22.10
N LYS A 52 -7.24 -14.66 -23.26
CA LYS A 52 -6.27 -15.09 -24.28
C LYS A 52 -5.47 -13.93 -24.85
N GLN A 53 -6.11 -12.80 -25.15
CA GLN A 53 -5.43 -11.58 -25.61
C GLN A 53 -4.46 -11.06 -24.54
N ALA A 54 -4.92 -10.97 -23.29
CA ALA A 54 -4.09 -10.53 -22.17
C ALA A 54 -2.87 -11.43 -21.99
N ARG A 55 -3.04 -12.76 -22.00
CA ARG A 55 -1.93 -13.72 -21.91
C ARG A 55 -0.91 -13.56 -23.04
N ASN A 56 -1.39 -13.36 -24.26
CA ASN A 56 -0.49 -13.16 -25.40
C ASN A 56 0.31 -11.85 -25.29
N LEU A 57 -0.31 -10.79 -24.76
CA LEU A 57 0.38 -9.54 -24.47
C LEU A 57 1.41 -9.70 -23.34
N GLN A 58 1.07 -10.46 -22.29
CA GLN A 58 2.03 -10.82 -21.24
C GLN A 58 3.25 -11.52 -21.81
N LEU A 59 3.08 -12.53 -22.67
CA LEU A 59 4.19 -13.25 -23.30
C LEU A 59 5.10 -12.32 -24.12
N LYS A 60 4.53 -11.31 -24.78
CA LYS A 60 5.29 -10.32 -25.55
C LYS A 60 6.10 -9.38 -24.65
N ALA A 61 5.65 -9.11 -23.43
CA ALA A 61 6.34 -8.28 -22.46
C ALA A 61 7.63 -8.92 -21.88
N GLY A 62 7.96 -10.16 -22.28
CA GLY A 62 9.16 -10.86 -21.83
C GLY A 62 9.13 -11.24 -20.35
N PRO A 63 8.07 -11.91 -19.87
CA PRO A 63 7.96 -12.28 -18.47
C PRO A 63 8.99 -13.34 -18.13
N VAL A 64 9.43 -13.34 -16.89
CA VAL A 64 10.38 -14.32 -16.36
C VAL A 64 9.76 -15.06 -15.18
N ILE A 65 10.33 -16.21 -14.86
CA ILE A 65 10.02 -16.99 -13.66
C ILE A 65 11.34 -17.43 -13.03
N SER A 66 11.39 -17.50 -11.71
CA SER A 66 12.54 -18.01 -10.97
C SER A 66 12.19 -19.25 -10.17
N ASP A 67 13.11 -20.21 -10.15
CA ASP A 67 13.10 -21.36 -9.25
C ASP A 67 13.86 -21.08 -7.93
N GLY A 68 14.28 -19.84 -7.70
CA GLY A 68 15.10 -19.42 -6.57
C GLY A 68 16.61 -19.44 -6.84
N VAL A 69 17.04 -19.95 -8.00
CA VAL A 69 18.46 -20.00 -8.40
C VAL A 69 18.67 -19.33 -9.75
N THR A 70 17.80 -19.60 -10.71
CA THR A 70 17.89 -19.08 -12.07
C THR A 70 16.67 -18.28 -12.45
N TRP A 71 16.82 -17.40 -13.43
CA TRP A 71 15.73 -16.67 -14.07
C TRP A 71 15.60 -17.18 -15.50
N THR A 72 14.43 -17.71 -15.85
CA THR A 72 14.12 -18.19 -17.20
C THR A 72 12.90 -17.47 -17.76
N ARG A 73 12.74 -17.49 -19.08
CA ARG A 73 11.57 -16.90 -19.72
C ARG A 73 10.33 -17.72 -19.37
N ALA A 74 9.30 -17.07 -18.84
CA ALA A 74 8.04 -17.72 -18.51
C ALA A 74 7.26 -18.08 -19.78
N ASP A 75 6.64 -19.24 -19.79
CA ASP A 75 5.81 -19.72 -20.89
C ASP A 75 4.31 -19.42 -20.69
N ALA A 76 3.46 -19.89 -21.61
CA ALA A 76 2.02 -19.66 -21.53
C ALA A 76 1.38 -20.38 -20.33
N GLY A 77 1.89 -21.55 -19.94
CA GLY A 77 1.44 -22.32 -18.79
C GLY A 77 1.82 -21.66 -17.47
N ASP A 78 2.99 -21.04 -17.39
CA ASP A 78 3.39 -20.22 -16.24
C ASP A 78 2.45 -19.03 -16.05
N ILE A 79 2.15 -18.29 -17.13
CA ILE A 79 1.21 -17.17 -17.06
C ILE A 79 -0.19 -17.68 -16.68
N ASP A 80 -0.65 -18.79 -17.25
CA ASP A 80 -1.94 -19.40 -16.90
C ASP A 80 -2.00 -19.77 -15.40
N ARG A 81 -0.88 -20.25 -14.83
CA ARG A 81 -0.80 -20.61 -13.41
C ARG A 81 -0.96 -19.40 -12.48
N PHE A 82 -0.38 -18.25 -12.85
CA PHE A 82 -0.25 -17.08 -11.97
C PHE A 82 -1.13 -15.88 -12.33
N MET A 83 -1.82 -15.89 -13.47
CA MET A 83 -2.68 -14.80 -13.92
C MET A 83 -4.18 -15.15 -13.91
N GLN A 84 -4.60 -16.41 -13.73
CA GLN A 84 -6.05 -16.75 -13.77
C GLN A 84 -6.81 -16.15 -12.57
N PRO A 85 -7.64 -15.10 -12.76
CA PRO A 85 -8.14 -14.31 -11.64
C PRO A 85 -9.10 -15.09 -10.73
N ASP A 86 -10.01 -15.89 -11.30
CA ASP A 86 -10.99 -16.65 -10.51
C ASP A 86 -10.33 -17.70 -9.63
N LYS A 87 -9.37 -18.46 -10.18
CA LYS A 87 -8.62 -19.46 -9.43
C LYS A 87 -7.87 -18.84 -8.25
N LEU A 88 -7.26 -17.68 -8.46
CA LEU A 88 -6.48 -17.00 -7.44
C LEU A 88 -7.37 -16.35 -6.38
N TYR A 89 -8.50 -15.75 -6.80
CA TYR A 89 -9.40 -15.06 -5.87
C TYR A 89 -10.06 -16.02 -4.87
N PHE A 90 -10.37 -17.25 -5.28
CA PHE A 90 -10.96 -18.25 -4.39
C PHE A 90 -9.94 -19.05 -3.58
N HIS A 91 -8.64 -18.78 -3.74
CA HIS A 91 -7.59 -19.41 -2.94
C HIS A 91 -7.36 -18.60 -1.64
N PRO A 92 -7.24 -19.26 -0.46
CA PRO A 92 -7.19 -18.58 0.85
C PRO A 92 -6.07 -17.54 0.98
N GLU A 93 -4.89 -17.82 0.45
CA GLU A 93 -3.76 -16.87 0.45
C GLU A 93 -3.75 -15.95 -0.78
N GLN A 94 -4.00 -16.49 -1.97
CA GLN A 94 -3.85 -15.72 -3.22
C GLN A 94 -4.98 -14.72 -3.45
N ARG A 95 -6.09 -14.81 -2.69
CA ARG A 95 -7.11 -13.76 -2.66
C ARG A 95 -6.53 -12.38 -2.28
N TYR A 96 -5.45 -12.34 -1.51
CA TYR A 96 -4.77 -11.09 -1.14
C TYR A 96 -4.06 -10.41 -2.31
N GLN A 97 -3.89 -11.10 -3.46
CA GLN A 97 -3.48 -10.43 -4.69
C GLN A 97 -4.50 -9.37 -5.15
N PHE A 98 -5.77 -9.55 -4.75
CA PHE A 98 -6.89 -8.70 -5.12
C PHE A 98 -7.28 -7.72 -4.02
N LEU A 99 -6.56 -7.69 -2.88
CA LEU A 99 -6.80 -6.69 -1.85
C LEU A 99 -6.55 -5.29 -2.42
N ASN A 100 -7.48 -4.38 -2.20
CA ASN A 100 -7.33 -2.97 -2.57
C ASN A 100 -6.32 -2.31 -1.62
N LEU A 101 -5.12 -2.08 -2.14
CA LEU A 101 -3.99 -1.50 -1.42
C LEU A 101 -4.13 0.00 -1.21
N LYS A 102 -5.08 0.66 -1.92
CA LYS A 102 -5.41 2.08 -1.76
C LYS A 102 -6.46 2.33 -0.66
N MET A 103 -6.63 1.38 0.26
CA MET A 103 -7.61 1.48 1.33
C MET A 103 -6.98 1.03 2.65
N SER A 104 -6.83 1.98 3.57
CA SER A 104 -6.55 1.68 4.98
C SER A 104 -7.73 0.90 5.58
N GLN A 105 -7.44 -0.11 6.39
CA GLN A 105 -8.45 -0.81 7.19
C GLN A 105 -8.58 -0.24 8.61
N HIS A 106 -7.85 0.83 8.91
CA HIS A 106 -7.79 1.50 10.19
C HIS A 106 -7.36 0.56 11.33
N ILE A 107 -6.41 -0.33 11.03
CA ILE A 107 -5.83 -1.25 12.02
C ILE A 107 -5.15 -0.43 13.12
N ARG A 108 -5.42 -0.76 14.38
CA ARG A 108 -4.88 -0.03 15.54
C ARG A 108 -3.35 -0.11 15.54
N ALA A 109 -2.69 1.00 15.88
CA ALA A 109 -1.24 1.08 15.97
C ALA A 109 -0.63 -0.05 16.83
N SER A 110 -1.24 -0.38 17.98
CA SER A 110 -0.77 -1.44 18.87
C SER A 110 -0.77 -2.83 18.21
N ALA A 111 -1.77 -3.13 17.38
CA ALA A 111 -1.79 -4.39 16.64
C ALA A 111 -0.70 -4.42 15.56
N LEU A 112 -0.39 -3.26 14.94
CA LEU A 112 0.74 -3.16 14.03
C LEU A 112 2.08 -3.33 14.76
N ASP A 113 2.20 -2.87 16.02
CA ASP A 113 3.39 -3.11 16.84
C ASP A 113 3.63 -4.61 17.09
N GLU A 114 2.58 -5.40 17.37
CA GLU A 114 2.67 -6.87 17.51
C GLU A 114 3.19 -7.55 16.23
N LEU A 115 2.80 -7.01 15.07
CA LEU A 115 3.33 -7.48 13.79
C LEU A 115 4.82 -7.15 13.62
N LEU A 116 5.22 -5.95 14.05
CA LEU A 116 6.56 -5.37 13.91
C LEU A 116 7.56 -5.80 14.99
N GLU A 117 7.12 -6.53 16.01
CA GLU A 117 7.97 -7.04 17.10
C GLU A 117 9.16 -7.85 16.55
N GLY A 118 10.37 -7.50 17.01
CA GLY A 118 11.62 -8.15 16.62
C GLY A 118 12.08 -7.86 15.19
N GLN A 119 11.46 -6.90 14.49
CA GLN A 119 11.78 -6.55 13.10
C GLN A 119 12.81 -5.41 12.99
N GLY A 120 13.80 -5.41 13.89
CA GLY A 120 14.91 -4.46 13.85
C GLY A 120 14.46 -3.02 14.10
N ILE A 121 14.85 -2.09 13.24
CA ILE A 121 14.46 -0.67 13.38
C ILE A 121 12.96 -0.43 13.15
N LEU A 122 12.23 -1.41 12.63
CA LEU A 122 10.78 -1.30 12.45
C LEU A 122 10.01 -1.64 13.74
N ASP A 123 10.66 -2.21 14.75
CA ASP A 123 10.05 -2.53 16.04
C ASP A 123 9.50 -1.26 16.71
N GLY A 124 8.27 -1.32 17.23
CA GLY A 124 7.55 -0.19 17.83
C GLY A 124 7.10 0.91 16.85
N MET A 125 7.20 0.69 15.53
CA MET A 125 6.82 1.70 14.52
C MET A 125 5.34 1.67 14.12
N GLY A 126 4.49 0.91 14.82
CA GLY A 126 3.07 0.72 14.50
C GLY A 126 2.30 2.03 14.44
N HIS A 127 2.62 3.00 15.30
CA HIS A 127 2.01 4.34 15.22
C HIS A 127 2.38 5.08 13.92
N ALA A 128 3.64 5.01 13.49
CA ALA A 128 4.10 5.67 12.27
C ALA A 128 3.44 5.06 11.03
N PHE A 129 3.36 3.73 10.96
CA PHE A 129 2.66 3.02 9.88
C PHE A 129 1.16 3.33 9.87
N HIS A 130 0.51 3.31 11.04
CA HIS A 130 -0.91 3.68 11.14
C HIS A 130 -1.20 5.08 10.61
N GLN A 131 -0.41 6.08 11.04
CA GLN A 131 -0.60 7.47 10.60
C GLN A 131 -0.32 7.64 9.10
N ALA A 132 0.73 7.01 8.59
CA ALA A 132 1.07 7.08 7.17
C ALA A 132 -0.03 6.43 6.30
N SER A 133 -0.46 5.21 6.66
CA SER A 133 -1.55 4.51 5.99
C SER A 133 -2.87 5.28 5.98
N LYS A 134 -3.23 5.90 7.11
CA LYS A 134 -4.43 6.71 7.22
C LYS A 134 -4.34 8.00 6.39
N LYS A 135 -3.17 8.64 6.34
CA LYS A 135 -2.99 9.91 5.62
C LYS A 135 -2.98 9.71 4.11
N GLU A 136 -2.32 8.65 3.65
CA GLU A 136 -2.07 8.40 2.23
C GLU A 136 -3.02 7.35 1.63
N ASP A 137 -4.05 6.90 2.37
CA ASP A 137 -4.96 5.82 1.96
C ASP A 137 -4.21 4.60 1.41
N VAL A 138 -3.30 4.05 2.23
CA VAL A 138 -2.54 2.83 1.89
C VAL A 138 -2.83 1.75 2.91
N ASN A 139 -3.08 0.54 2.44
CA ASN A 139 -3.29 -0.63 3.30
C ASN A 139 -2.07 -0.86 4.23
N GLU A 140 -2.32 -0.95 5.53
CA GLU A 140 -1.30 -1.03 6.59
C GLU A 140 -0.45 -2.30 6.46
N ILE A 141 -1.09 -3.44 6.22
CA ILE A 141 -0.40 -4.73 6.11
C ILE A 141 0.49 -4.77 4.88
N TYR A 142 0.02 -4.22 3.76
CA TYR A 142 0.85 -4.07 2.56
C TYR A 142 2.04 -3.15 2.81
N LEU A 143 1.82 -1.97 3.40
CA LEU A 143 2.89 -1.01 3.66
C LEU A 143 3.98 -1.61 4.57
N ILE A 144 3.58 -2.30 5.64
CA ILE A 144 4.51 -3.02 6.52
C ILE A 144 5.19 -4.18 5.78
N SER A 145 4.44 -4.98 5.02
CA SER A 145 5.00 -6.11 4.27
C SER A 145 6.08 -5.66 3.30
N HIS A 146 5.82 -4.55 2.59
CA HIS A 146 6.76 -3.96 1.66
C HIS A 146 8.00 -3.44 2.40
N ALA A 147 7.82 -2.69 3.49
CA ALA A 147 8.93 -2.23 4.31
C ALA A 147 9.79 -3.39 4.84
N MET A 148 9.19 -4.45 5.37
CA MET A 148 9.93 -5.61 5.87
C MET A 148 10.73 -6.30 4.76
N LEU A 149 10.18 -6.42 3.55
CA LEU A 149 10.89 -7.02 2.43
C LEU A 149 12.11 -6.17 2.04
N GLU A 150 11.90 -4.88 1.78
CA GLU A 150 12.93 -3.93 1.30
C GLU A 150 14.06 -3.72 2.32
N THR A 151 13.76 -3.89 3.60
CA THR A 151 14.73 -3.66 4.68
C THR A 151 15.37 -4.93 5.22
N GLY A 152 15.04 -6.11 4.67
CA GLY A 152 15.47 -7.39 5.25
C GLY A 152 15.03 -7.50 6.72
N LYS A 153 13.75 -7.21 6.98
CA LYS A 153 13.12 -7.16 8.31
C LYS A 153 13.78 -6.10 9.22
N GLY A 154 13.91 -4.88 8.72
CA GLY A 154 14.44 -3.70 9.44
C GLY A 154 15.92 -3.77 9.81
N ARG A 155 16.70 -4.63 9.13
CA ARG A 155 18.12 -4.88 9.47
C ARG A 155 19.10 -4.33 8.43
N SER A 156 18.62 -3.97 7.24
CA SER A 156 19.48 -3.43 6.18
C SER A 156 20.20 -2.16 6.63
N GLU A 157 21.34 -1.88 6.01
CA GLU A 157 22.13 -0.68 6.33
C GLU A 157 21.34 0.60 6.05
N LEU A 158 20.69 0.67 4.89
CA LEU A 158 19.87 1.80 4.47
C LEU A 158 18.67 2.02 5.41
N ALA A 159 18.06 0.94 5.92
CA ALA A 159 16.99 1.03 6.91
C ALA A 159 17.49 1.57 8.26
N ARG A 160 18.65 1.09 8.75
CA ARG A 160 19.27 1.60 9.99
C ARG A 160 19.78 3.05 9.86
N GLY A 161 19.77 3.56 8.64
CA GLY A 161 20.05 4.92 8.27
C GLY A 161 21.53 5.22 8.13
N ILE A 162 21.85 6.11 7.19
CA ILE A 162 23.21 6.53 6.85
C ILE A 162 23.42 7.96 7.34
N LYS A 163 24.55 8.23 8.01
CA LYS A 163 24.91 9.60 8.37
C LYS A 163 25.61 10.30 7.21
N LEU A 164 25.08 11.45 6.81
CA LEU A 164 25.57 12.22 5.67
C LEU A 164 25.90 13.66 6.07
N ASN A 165 26.95 14.21 5.48
CA ASN A 165 27.23 15.65 5.48
C ASN A 165 26.32 16.39 4.50
N LYS A 166 26.44 17.72 4.41
CA LYS A 166 25.63 18.55 3.49
C LYS A 166 25.85 18.26 2.01
N LYS A 167 26.95 17.57 1.65
CA LYS A 167 27.28 17.18 0.27
C LYS A 167 26.75 15.79 -0.09
N GLY A 168 26.09 15.08 0.83
CA GLY A 168 25.58 13.72 0.59
C GLY A 168 26.65 12.65 0.64
N GLU A 169 27.74 12.90 1.35
CA GLU A 169 28.84 11.96 1.60
C GLU A 169 28.75 11.43 3.04
N ARG A 170 29.24 10.21 3.28
CA ARG A 170 29.26 9.62 4.62
C ARG A 170 30.10 10.46 5.57
N ASP A 171 29.53 10.77 6.71
CA ASP A 171 30.20 11.55 7.76
C ASP A 171 29.59 11.18 9.11
N GLU A 172 30.40 10.67 10.04
CA GLU A 172 29.94 10.28 11.37
C GLU A 172 29.45 11.44 12.23
N SER A 173 29.83 12.67 11.89
CA SER A 173 29.32 13.92 12.48
C SER A 173 28.06 14.44 11.76
N GLY A 174 27.71 13.84 10.62
CA GLY A 174 26.57 14.20 9.79
C GLY A 174 25.22 13.79 10.39
N ARG A 175 24.14 14.20 9.69
CA ARG A 175 22.77 13.84 10.06
C ARG A 175 22.43 12.46 9.52
N ARG A 176 21.74 11.64 10.32
CA ARG A 176 21.28 10.30 9.90
C ARG A 176 20.00 10.40 9.10
N TYR A 177 19.94 9.67 7.98
CA TYR A 177 18.76 9.59 7.11
C TYR A 177 18.37 8.14 6.87
N TYR A 178 17.07 7.88 6.83
CA TYR A 178 16.50 6.53 6.81
C TYR A 178 15.68 6.31 5.53
N ASN A 179 15.65 5.08 5.03
CA ASN A 179 14.80 4.70 3.90
C ASN A 179 14.36 3.24 4.06
N PHE A 180 13.05 3.02 4.17
CA PHE A 180 12.45 1.72 4.44
C PHE A 180 11.86 1.01 3.23
N PHE A 181 11.92 1.64 2.05
CA PHE A 181 11.24 1.15 0.86
C PHE A 181 12.16 1.11 -0.37
N GLY A 182 13.48 1.19 -0.15
CA GLY A 182 14.47 1.15 -1.24
C GLY A 182 14.34 2.29 -2.25
N ILE A 183 13.65 3.39 -1.92
CA ILE A 183 13.30 4.43 -2.89
C ILE A 183 14.58 5.15 -3.32
N GLY A 184 14.84 5.20 -4.64
CA GLY A 184 16.05 5.81 -5.18
C GLY A 184 17.33 4.99 -4.98
N ALA A 185 17.23 3.76 -4.48
CA ALA A 185 18.36 2.85 -4.31
C ALA A 185 18.63 2.07 -5.62
N TYR A 186 18.91 2.81 -6.68
CA TYR A 186 19.21 2.27 -8.01
C TYR A 186 20.73 2.37 -8.29
N ASP A 187 21.22 1.71 -9.33
CA ASP A 187 22.59 1.84 -9.86
C ASP A 187 23.73 1.19 -9.06
N GLN A 188 24.96 1.70 -9.25
CA GLN A 188 26.20 1.10 -8.78
C GLN A 188 26.40 1.25 -7.26
N ASN A 189 25.71 2.20 -6.62
CA ASN A 189 25.80 2.43 -5.17
C ASN A 189 24.42 2.65 -4.51
N PRO A 190 23.55 1.63 -4.53
CA PRO A 190 22.14 1.76 -4.17
C PRO A 190 21.94 2.25 -2.72
N VAL A 191 22.85 1.90 -1.80
CA VAL A 191 22.79 2.37 -0.41
C VAL A 191 23.00 3.88 -0.31
N MET A 192 24.01 4.41 -1.00
CA MET A 192 24.30 5.84 -0.94
C MET A 192 23.27 6.66 -1.71
N ASP A 193 22.79 6.17 -2.84
CA ASP A 193 21.81 6.89 -3.65
C ASP A 193 20.44 6.94 -2.95
N GLY A 194 20.01 5.83 -2.35
CA GLY A 194 18.83 5.80 -1.48
C GLY A 194 18.96 6.72 -0.25
N ALA A 195 20.16 6.83 0.33
CA ALA A 195 20.41 7.73 1.48
C ALA A 195 20.44 9.21 1.07
N ARG A 196 20.99 9.55 -0.09
CA ARG A 196 20.99 10.92 -0.63
C ARG A 196 19.58 11.37 -0.99
N LEU A 197 18.76 10.47 -1.55
CA LEU A 197 17.35 10.76 -1.76
C LEU A 197 16.65 11.01 -0.42
N ALA A 198 16.86 10.16 0.59
CA ALA A 198 16.33 10.36 1.93
C ALA A 198 16.76 11.71 2.54
N GLN A 199 18.00 12.14 2.29
CA GLN A 199 18.49 13.47 2.66
C GLN A 199 17.73 14.59 1.95
N GLN A 200 17.58 14.51 0.63
CA GLN A 200 16.84 15.50 -0.17
C GLN A 200 15.37 15.61 0.27
N ARG A 201 14.76 14.48 0.67
CA ARG A 201 13.38 14.40 1.15
C ARG A 201 13.25 14.68 2.66
N GLY A 202 14.36 14.91 3.36
CA GLY A 202 14.36 15.23 4.79
C GLY A 202 13.91 14.08 5.70
N TRP A 203 14.15 12.82 5.31
CA TRP A 203 13.82 11.62 6.10
C TRP A 203 14.86 11.37 7.19
N ASP A 204 15.01 12.33 8.10
CA ASP A 204 15.99 12.31 9.19
C ASP A 204 15.49 11.67 10.49
N THR A 205 14.29 11.09 10.47
CA THR A 205 13.78 10.19 11.51
C THR A 205 13.11 8.97 10.86
N PRO A 206 13.04 7.82 11.56
CA PRO A 206 12.30 6.65 11.09
C PRO A 206 10.85 6.98 10.68
N GLU A 207 10.13 7.79 11.45
CA GLU A 207 8.73 8.11 11.20
C GLU A 207 8.56 8.96 9.94
N LYS A 208 9.51 9.86 9.67
CA LYS A 208 9.53 10.62 8.41
C LYS A 208 9.79 9.71 7.21
N ALA A 209 10.64 8.70 7.35
CA ALA A 209 10.88 7.71 6.30
C ALA A 209 9.65 6.84 6.02
N VAL A 210 8.91 6.41 7.07
CA VAL A 210 7.63 5.69 6.89
C VAL A 210 6.62 6.55 6.12
N ARG A 211 6.38 7.77 6.60
CA ARG A 211 5.41 8.68 5.98
C ARG A 211 5.77 9.07 4.55
N GLY A 212 7.02 9.47 4.32
CA GLY A 212 7.47 9.87 2.99
C GLY A 212 7.52 8.71 1.99
N GLY A 213 7.82 7.50 2.48
CA GLY A 213 7.74 6.30 1.66
C GLY A 213 6.30 5.91 1.31
N ALA A 214 5.37 6.01 2.25
CA ALA A 214 3.94 5.79 1.97
C ALA A 214 3.39 6.79 0.94
N GLU A 215 3.77 8.08 1.07
CA GLU A 215 3.41 9.13 0.10
C GLU A 215 3.94 8.80 -1.30
N PHE A 216 5.20 8.37 -1.40
CA PHE A 216 5.80 7.95 -2.67
C PHE A 216 5.10 6.71 -3.27
N ILE A 217 4.82 5.70 -2.45
CA ILE A 217 4.12 4.49 -2.91
C ILE A 217 2.73 4.85 -3.43
N HIS A 218 2.02 5.75 -2.73
CA HIS A 218 0.73 6.23 -3.18
C HIS A 218 0.86 6.99 -4.51
N SER A 219 1.74 7.98 -4.61
CA SER A 219 1.85 8.84 -5.78
C SER A 219 2.25 8.09 -7.03
N GLU A 220 3.21 7.17 -6.93
CA GLU A 220 3.79 6.49 -8.10
C GLU A 220 2.99 5.27 -8.54
N TYR A 221 2.37 4.55 -7.59
CA TYR A 221 1.75 3.26 -7.89
C TYR A 221 0.25 3.25 -7.64
N LEU A 222 -0.22 3.72 -6.49
CA LEU A 222 -1.63 3.59 -6.09
C LEU A 222 -2.53 4.74 -6.56
N SER A 223 -1.95 5.81 -7.11
CA SER A 223 -2.68 6.97 -7.66
C SER A 223 -3.41 6.64 -8.97
N ARG A 224 -3.07 5.52 -9.62
CA ARG A 224 -3.69 5.05 -10.86
C ARG A 224 -4.97 4.26 -10.55
N ASP A 225 -6.07 4.62 -11.21
CA ASP A 225 -7.40 4.03 -10.98
C ASP A 225 -7.50 2.51 -11.22
N ASN A 226 -6.49 1.92 -11.87
CA ASN A 226 -6.47 0.53 -12.31
C ASN A 226 -5.28 -0.29 -11.81
N GLN A 227 -4.43 0.22 -10.90
CA GLN A 227 -3.25 -0.49 -10.37
C GLN A 227 -3.14 -0.47 -8.85
N HIS A 228 -4.27 -0.64 -8.17
CA HIS A 228 -4.38 -0.59 -6.71
C HIS A 228 -4.41 -1.98 -6.04
N THR A 229 -4.10 -3.05 -6.75
CA THR A 229 -3.97 -4.42 -6.20
C THR A 229 -2.65 -5.05 -6.66
N LEU A 230 -2.06 -5.98 -5.89
CA LEU A 230 -0.85 -6.70 -6.34
C LEU A 230 -1.06 -7.36 -7.71
N TYR A 231 -2.24 -7.93 -7.96
CA TYR A 231 -2.61 -8.51 -9.25
C TYR A 231 -2.51 -7.47 -10.38
N SER A 232 -3.08 -6.29 -10.19
CA SER A 232 -3.06 -5.23 -11.21
C SER A 232 -1.72 -4.52 -11.35
N MET A 233 -0.94 -4.42 -10.28
CA MET A 233 0.45 -3.95 -10.34
C MET A 233 1.29 -4.91 -11.18
N ARG A 234 1.11 -6.22 -11.03
CA ARG A 234 1.85 -7.22 -11.79
C ARG A 234 1.38 -7.37 -13.23
N PHE A 235 0.08 -7.57 -13.44
CA PHE A 235 -0.46 -7.99 -14.74
C PHE A 235 -1.12 -6.85 -15.52
N ASN A 236 -1.40 -5.71 -14.89
CA ASN A 236 -2.11 -4.58 -15.49
C ASN A 236 -3.27 -5.02 -16.40
N PRO A 237 -4.33 -5.63 -15.85
CA PRO A 237 -5.37 -6.24 -16.66
C PRO A 237 -6.06 -5.25 -17.61
N VAL A 238 -6.11 -3.95 -17.28
CA VAL A 238 -6.68 -2.90 -18.15
C VAL A 238 -5.78 -2.62 -19.35
N ASN A 239 -4.44 -2.71 -19.21
CA ASN A 239 -3.49 -2.60 -20.30
C ASN A 239 -2.40 -3.70 -20.21
N PRO A 240 -2.72 -4.97 -20.56
CA PRO A 240 -1.87 -6.11 -20.27
C PRO A 240 -0.49 -6.01 -20.91
N GLY A 241 0.56 -6.34 -20.14
CA GLY A 241 1.95 -6.29 -20.59
C GLY A 241 2.60 -4.91 -20.55
N HIS A 242 1.88 -3.87 -20.12
CA HIS A 242 2.40 -2.50 -19.99
C HIS A 242 2.45 -2.05 -18.53
N HIS A 243 3.45 -1.24 -18.19
CA HIS A 243 3.62 -0.62 -16.87
C HIS A 243 3.44 -1.62 -15.72
N GLN A 244 4.22 -2.69 -15.76
CA GLN A 244 4.19 -3.75 -14.77
C GLN A 244 5.22 -3.47 -13.69
N TYR A 245 4.84 -3.70 -12.43
CA TYR A 245 5.73 -3.49 -11.30
C TYR A 245 6.93 -4.43 -11.31
N ALA A 246 6.75 -5.65 -11.82
CA ALA A 246 7.78 -6.67 -11.88
C ALA A 246 7.66 -7.53 -13.15
N THR A 247 8.79 -8.08 -13.60
CA THR A 247 8.88 -9.03 -14.72
C THR A 247 8.62 -10.47 -14.28
N ASP A 248 8.83 -10.80 -13.00
CA ASP A 248 8.57 -12.11 -12.42
C ASP A 248 7.08 -12.43 -12.35
N VAL A 249 6.60 -13.46 -13.05
CA VAL A 249 5.20 -13.91 -13.00
C VAL A 249 4.73 -14.30 -11.59
N MET A 250 5.66 -14.67 -10.69
CA MET A 250 5.34 -15.06 -9.31
C MET A 250 5.33 -13.90 -8.32
N TRP A 251 5.68 -12.68 -8.73
CA TRP A 251 5.81 -11.54 -7.83
C TRP A 251 4.54 -11.30 -6.98
N ALA A 252 3.37 -11.25 -7.61
CA ALA A 252 2.11 -11.03 -6.89
C ALA A 252 1.78 -12.22 -5.97
N TYR A 253 2.14 -13.43 -6.41
CA TYR A 253 1.90 -14.66 -5.65
C TYR A 253 2.71 -14.69 -4.34
N HIS A 254 3.99 -14.34 -4.41
CA HIS A 254 4.86 -14.26 -3.23
C HIS A 254 4.42 -13.19 -2.24
N ASN A 255 4.09 -11.99 -2.74
CA ASN A 255 3.65 -10.88 -1.91
C ASN A 255 2.29 -11.18 -1.24
N ALA A 256 1.34 -11.76 -1.97
CA ALA A 256 0.04 -12.13 -1.40
C ALA A 256 0.15 -13.20 -0.32
N ARG A 257 1.02 -14.21 -0.52
CA ARG A 257 1.29 -15.21 0.53
C ARG A 257 1.83 -14.57 1.81
N GLN A 258 2.76 -13.62 1.66
CA GLN A 258 3.33 -12.92 2.80
C GLN A 258 2.29 -12.06 3.53
N MET A 259 1.45 -11.34 2.78
CA MET A 259 0.34 -10.57 3.35
C MET A 259 -0.65 -11.46 4.07
N ALA A 260 -1.08 -12.58 3.45
CA ALA A 260 -1.99 -13.54 4.07
C ALA A 260 -1.44 -14.08 5.40
N ALA A 261 -0.13 -14.34 5.48
CA ALA A 261 0.53 -14.76 6.70
C ALA A 261 0.48 -13.68 7.80
N TYR A 262 0.62 -12.40 7.45
CA TYR A 262 0.51 -11.30 8.41
C TYR A 262 -0.92 -11.08 8.89
N TYR A 263 -1.90 -11.10 8.00
CA TYR A 263 -3.32 -11.10 8.36
C TYR A 263 -3.64 -12.22 9.34
N LYS A 264 -3.21 -13.45 9.03
CA LYS A 264 -3.38 -14.61 9.91
C LYS A 264 -2.67 -14.44 11.25
N LYS A 265 -1.42 -13.93 11.28
CA LYS A 265 -0.67 -13.70 12.53
C LYS A 265 -1.42 -12.74 13.45
N MET A 266 -2.11 -11.76 12.89
CA MET A 266 -2.84 -10.73 13.63
C MET A 266 -4.30 -11.10 13.93
N ASP A 267 -4.76 -12.29 13.52
CA ASP A 267 -6.16 -12.70 13.58
C ASP A 267 -7.11 -11.69 12.90
N LEU A 268 -6.69 -11.19 11.73
CA LEU A 268 -7.43 -10.22 10.92
C LEU A 268 -7.74 -10.78 9.53
N GLU A 269 -8.76 -10.21 8.90
CA GLU A 269 -9.10 -10.48 7.50
C GLU A 269 -8.96 -9.22 6.63
N GLY A 270 -8.62 -9.42 5.36
CA GLY A 270 -8.73 -8.37 4.36
C GLY A 270 -10.19 -8.01 4.14
N ARG A 271 -10.51 -6.73 3.92
CA ARG A 271 -11.89 -6.23 3.80
C ARG A 271 -12.24 -5.77 2.39
N PHE A 272 -11.36 -5.00 1.76
CA PHE A 272 -11.64 -4.37 0.48
C PHE A 272 -10.93 -5.12 -0.65
N PHE A 273 -11.67 -5.76 -1.54
CA PHE A 273 -11.11 -6.49 -2.67
C PHE A 273 -11.57 -5.92 -4.01
N THR A 274 -10.73 -6.05 -5.03
CA THR A 274 -11.06 -5.72 -6.42
C THR A 274 -10.84 -6.92 -7.33
N ARG A 275 -11.89 -7.35 -8.02
CA ARG A 275 -11.89 -8.47 -8.96
C ARG A 275 -11.86 -7.99 -10.40
N TYR A 276 -11.08 -8.67 -11.22
CA TYR A 276 -10.91 -8.35 -12.64
C TYR A 276 -11.55 -9.43 -13.51
N TYR A 277 -12.47 -9.02 -14.38
CA TYR A 277 -13.23 -9.90 -15.25
C TYR A 277 -12.85 -9.65 -16.70
N TYR A 278 -12.09 -10.58 -17.29
CA TYR A 278 -11.76 -10.54 -18.71
C TYR A 278 -13.01 -10.73 -19.58
N LYS A 279 -13.03 -10.05 -20.73
CA LYS A 279 -14.07 -10.23 -21.73
C LYS A 279 -14.14 -11.70 -22.14
N LYS A 280 -15.35 -12.24 -22.20
CA LYS A 280 -15.62 -13.58 -22.72
C LYS A 280 -15.38 -13.62 -24.22
#